data_AF-A0A842NFB4-F1
#
_entry.id   AF-A0A842NFB4-F1
#
_cell.length_a   1.000
_cell.length_b   1.000
_cell.length_c   1.000
_cell.angle_alpha   90.00
_cell.angle_beta   90.00
_cell.angle_gamma   90.00
#
_symmetry.space_group_name_H-M   'P 1'
#
loop_
_entity.id
_entity.type
_entity.pdbx_description
1 polymer ?
#
loop_
_entity_poly.entity_id
_entity_poly.type
_entity_poly.pdbx_seq_one_letter_code
_entity_poly.pdbx_strand_id
1 'polypeptide(L)'
;MTDILKEILKDLPDGKISDASFEGANIVLYTKDKDFFLSNSGMIKEIVNKIKKRIELRPDPTICMEQEKAEKKLKALIGEEAGIDKIIFDPQRSIVIIEVEKPGSAIGKQGDILQQIKEKTLWVPLIKRKPAIRSQLIENVRSVLYQNSDYRKKFLHKTGERIYNGWLRGRKEEWVRISMLGGARQVGRSCILLQTPESRVLLDCGIDVASDKKAYPHLEAPEFNIK
;
A
#
# COMPACT_ATOMS: atom_id res chain seq x y z
N MET A 1 23.57 3.71 10.99
CA MET A 1 22.29 3.85 10.26
C MET A 1 21.17 3.53 11.23
N THR A 2 20.19 4.41 11.35
CA THR A 2 19.09 4.23 12.29
C THR A 2 17.99 3.44 11.61
N ASP A 3 17.60 2.34 12.22
CA ASP A 3 16.47 1.54 11.75
C ASP A 3 15.18 2.24 12.17
N ILE A 4 14.42 2.73 11.17
CA ILE A 4 13.17 3.46 11.39
C ILE A 4 12.14 2.63 12.15
N LEU A 5 12.13 1.30 11.97
CA LEU A 5 11.22 0.42 12.71
C LEU A 5 11.60 0.39 14.19
N LYS A 6 12.89 0.28 14.51
CA LYS A 6 13.36 0.36 15.90
C LYS A 6 13.08 1.71 16.54
N GLU A 7 13.13 2.81 15.78
CA GLU A 7 12.76 4.12 16.30
C GLU A 7 11.26 4.22 16.61
N ILE A 8 10.41 3.69 15.74
CA ILE A 8 8.95 3.63 15.96
C ILE A 8 8.62 2.79 17.19
N LEU A 9 9.25 1.62 17.33
CA LEU A 9 8.95 0.68 18.40
C LEU A 9 9.33 1.21 19.79
N LYS A 10 10.30 2.13 19.90
CA LYS A 10 10.67 2.78 21.17
C LYS A 10 9.58 3.70 21.73
N ASP A 11 8.75 4.26 20.87
CA ASP A 11 7.66 5.16 21.26
C ASP A 11 6.37 4.37 21.55
N LEU A 12 6.40 3.05 21.46
CA LEU A 12 5.25 2.17 21.70
C LEU A 12 5.48 1.30 22.95
N PRO A 13 4.41 0.92 23.67
CA PRO A 13 4.54 0.02 24.81
C PRO A 13 5.03 -1.36 24.38
N ASP A 14 5.93 -1.94 25.17
CA ASP A 14 6.50 -3.27 24.90
C ASP A 14 5.40 -4.33 24.78
N GLY A 15 5.57 -5.24 23.82
CA GLY A 15 4.66 -6.37 23.59
C GLY A 15 3.33 -6.03 22.91
N LYS A 16 3.03 -4.76 22.61
CA LYS A 16 1.80 -4.38 21.90
C LYS A 16 1.86 -4.64 20.39
N ILE A 17 3.06 -4.67 19.80
CA ILE A 17 3.25 -4.92 18.36
C ILE A 17 3.79 -6.35 18.18
N SER A 18 3.10 -7.15 17.35
CA SER A 18 3.52 -8.52 17.02
C SER A 18 4.48 -8.58 15.85
N ASP A 19 4.32 -7.68 14.88
CA ASP A 19 5.17 -7.59 13.69
C ASP A 19 5.18 -6.16 13.14
N ALA A 20 6.27 -5.77 12.50
CA ALA A 20 6.43 -4.48 11.86
C ALA A 20 7.02 -4.68 10.47
N SER A 21 6.31 -4.21 9.45
CA SER A 21 6.67 -4.43 8.06
C SER A 21 6.50 -3.16 7.24
N PHE A 22 7.02 -3.21 6.01
CA PHE A 22 6.85 -2.13 5.05
C PHE A 22 5.86 -2.54 3.96
N GLU A 23 5.05 -1.59 3.54
CA GLU A 23 4.24 -1.70 2.32
C GLU A 23 4.65 -0.61 1.35
N GLY A 24 5.78 -0.82 0.68
CA GLY A 24 6.44 0.22 -0.12
C GLY A 24 6.85 1.38 0.78
N ALA A 25 6.30 2.57 0.54
CA ALA A 25 6.57 3.78 1.33
C ALA A 25 5.66 3.94 2.56
N ASN A 26 4.87 2.92 2.93
CA ASN A 26 4.08 2.91 4.15
C ASN A 26 4.69 1.96 5.17
N ILE A 27 4.51 2.26 6.44
CA ILE A 27 4.90 1.40 7.55
C ILE A 27 3.63 0.77 8.11
N VAL A 28 3.63 -0.56 8.28
CA VAL A 28 2.48 -1.30 8.81
C VAL A 28 2.91 -2.02 10.07
N LEU A 29 2.20 -1.72 11.16
CA LEU A 29 2.38 -2.36 12.46
C LEU A 29 1.24 -3.35 12.67
N TYR A 30 1.56 -4.58 13.01
CA TYR A 30 0.60 -5.62 13.37
C TYR A 30 0.51 -5.74 14.88
N THR A 31 -0.70 -5.96 15.40
CA THR A 31 -0.94 -6.17 16.84
C THR A 31 -1.86 -7.35 17.08
N LYS A 32 -1.56 -8.14 18.11
CA LYS A 32 -2.47 -9.18 18.64
C LYS A 32 -3.40 -8.64 19.72
N ASP A 33 -3.18 -7.39 20.16
CA ASP A 33 -3.97 -6.72 21.18
C ASP A 33 -5.17 -6.02 20.52
N LYS A 34 -6.36 -6.55 20.80
CA LYS A 34 -7.63 -6.04 20.24
C LYS A 34 -7.92 -4.63 20.73
N ASP A 35 -7.67 -4.34 22.00
CA ASP A 35 -7.97 -3.04 22.59
C ASP A 35 -7.04 -1.98 21.99
N PHE A 36 -5.77 -2.31 21.81
CA PHE A 36 -4.80 -1.43 21.16
C PHE A 36 -5.13 -1.18 19.69
N PHE A 37 -5.61 -2.19 18.95
CA PHE A 37 -6.06 -2.02 17.57
C PHE A 37 -7.26 -1.08 17.46
N LEU A 38 -8.24 -1.23 18.35
CA LEU A 38 -9.49 -0.46 18.34
C LEU A 38 -9.31 0.95 18.89
N SER A 39 -8.49 1.10 19.93
CA SER A 39 -8.19 2.36 20.59
C SER A 39 -6.72 2.42 20.98
N ASN A 40 -5.91 3.08 20.15
CA ASN A 40 -4.50 3.33 20.44
C ASN A 40 -4.25 4.67 21.17
N SER A 41 -5.31 5.29 21.71
CA SER A 41 -5.27 6.59 22.41
C SER A 41 -4.55 7.72 21.67
N GLY A 42 -4.45 7.65 20.33
CA GLY A 42 -3.73 8.65 19.53
C GLY A 42 -2.22 8.43 19.41
N MET A 43 -1.64 7.39 20.04
CA MET A 43 -0.20 7.10 19.98
C MET A 43 0.31 7.00 18.54
N ILE A 44 -0.42 6.29 17.67
CA ILE A 44 -0.02 6.16 16.26
C ILE A 44 0.02 7.54 15.57
N LYS A 45 -0.92 8.44 15.89
CA LYS A 45 -0.96 9.79 15.33
C LYS A 45 0.23 10.62 15.81
N GLU A 46 0.62 10.50 17.07
CA GLU A 46 1.80 11.17 17.63
C GLU A 46 3.09 10.70 16.95
N ILE A 47 3.25 9.39 16.76
CA ILE A 47 4.41 8.81 16.07
C ILE A 47 4.47 9.28 14.61
N VAL A 48 3.33 9.26 13.90
CA VAL A 48 3.25 9.80 12.53
C VAL A 48 3.67 11.27 12.49
N ASN A 49 3.25 12.08 13.47
CA ASN A 49 3.63 13.48 13.57
C ASN A 49 5.13 13.70 13.88
N LYS A 50 5.74 12.81 14.66
CA LYS A 50 7.17 12.84 14.99
C LYS A 50 8.03 12.41 13.80
N ILE A 51 7.67 11.31 13.16
CA ILE A 51 8.50 10.64 12.14
C ILE A 51 8.20 11.15 10.72
N LYS A 52 7.05 11.82 10.52
CA LYS A 52 6.58 12.35 9.22
C LYS A 52 6.46 11.28 8.13
N LYS A 53 6.19 10.04 8.54
CA LYS A 53 5.94 8.89 7.65
C LYS A 53 4.57 8.31 7.94
N ARG A 54 3.94 7.71 6.92
CA ARG A 54 2.63 7.10 7.06
C ARG A 54 2.76 5.75 7.77
N ILE A 55 2.07 5.65 8.91
CA ILE A 55 2.02 4.43 9.73
C ILE A 55 0.57 3.98 9.78
N GLU A 56 0.35 2.68 9.55
CA GLU A 56 -0.95 2.03 9.65
C GLU A 56 -0.89 0.92 10.70
N LEU A 57 -1.85 0.90 11.63
CA LEU A 57 -2.01 -0.17 12.60
C LEU A 57 -3.04 -1.17 12.09
N ARG A 58 -2.67 -2.45 12.07
CA ARG A 58 -3.53 -3.55 11.63
C ARG A 58 -3.56 -4.68 12.67
N PRO A 59 -4.65 -5.45 12.72
CA PRO A 59 -4.68 -6.64 13.55
C PRO A 59 -3.82 -7.72 12.91
N ASP A 60 -3.15 -8.51 13.73
CA ASP A 60 -2.41 -9.69 13.29
C ASP A 60 -3.36 -10.65 12.54
N PRO A 61 -2.99 -11.20 11.36
CA PRO A 61 -3.86 -12.10 10.62
C PRO A 61 -4.40 -13.29 11.44
N THR A 62 -3.67 -13.71 12.47
CA THR A 62 -4.06 -14.83 13.35
C THR A 62 -5.24 -14.53 14.26
N ILE A 63 -5.58 -13.25 14.49
CA ILE A 63 -6.71 -12.85 15.34
C ILE A 63 -7.95 -12.44 14.53
N CYS A 64 -7.84 -12.36 13.20
CA CYS A 64 -8.96 -12.04 12.32
C CYS A 64 -10.02 -13.14 12.35
N MET A 65 -11.29 -12.75 12.26
CA MET A 65 -12.39 -13.72 12.13
C MET A 65 -12.26 -14.52 10.82
N GLU A 66 -12.58 -15.81 10.87
CA GLU A 66 -12.66 -16.67 9.68
C GLU A 66 -13.51 -16.04 8.57
N GLN A 67 -13.05 -16.13 7.31
CA GLN A 67 -13.62 -15.39 6.18
C GLN A 67 -15.12 -15.64 5.98
N GLU A 68 -15.56 -16.90 6.07
CA GLU A 68 -16.98 -17.26 5.93
C GLU A 68 -17.87 -16.65 7.03
N LYS A 69 -17.36 -16.61 8.27
CA LYS A 69 -18.06 -16.02 9.41
C LYS A 69 -18.06 -14.49 9.30
N ALA A 70 -16.92 -13.93 8.90
CA ALA A 70 -16.76 -12.50 8.67
C ALA A 70 -17.72 -12.03 7.56
N GLU A 71 -17.83 -12.76 6.44
CA GLU A 71 -18.72 -12.40 5.34
C GLU A 71 -20.19 -12.30 5.78
N LYS A 72 -20.68 -13.30 6.54
CA LYS A 72 -22.04 -13.26 7.11
C LYS A 72 -22.23 -12.07 8.04
N LYS A 73 -21.23 -11.77 8.88
CA LYS A 73 -21.27 -10.65 9.80
C LYS A 73 -21.25 -9.30 9.07
N LEU A 74 -20.44 -9.16 8.03
CA LEU A 74 -20.34 -7.96 7.20
C LEU A 74 -21.67 -7.65 6.51
N LYS A 75 -22.30 -8.66 5.89
CA LYS A 75 -23.64 -8.51 5.26
C LYS A 75 -24.68 -8.04 6.28
N ALA A 76 -24.67 -8.62 7.49
CA ALA A 76 -25.58 -8.23 8.56
C ALA A 76 -25.34 -6.80 9.11
N LEU A 77 -24.08 -6.35 9.18
CA LEU A 77 -23.73 -5.02 9.72
C LEU A 77 -24.01 -3.89 8.73
N ILE A 78 -23.71 -4.12 7.45
CA ILE A 78 -23.84 -3.11 6.40
C ILE A 78 -25.30 -3.00 5.92
N GLY A 79 -26.05 -4.09 5.96
CA GLY A 79 -27.43 -4.15 5.51
C GLY A 79 -27.60 -4.17 4.00
N GLU A 80 -28.80 -4.50 3.54
CA GLU A 80 -29.13 -4.59 2.10
C GLU A 80 -29.17 -3.21 1.42
N GLU A 81 -29.48 -2.15 2.17
CA GLU A 81 -29.62 -0.79 1.63
C GLU A 81 -28.35 -0.24 0.97
N ALA A 82 -27.18 -0.69 1.42
CA ALA A 82 -25.90 -0.29 0.85
C ALA A 82 -25.63 -0.92 -0.52
N GLY A 83 -26.34 -2.01 -0.87
CA GLY A 83 -26.16 -2.75 -2.11
C GLY A 83 -24.78 -3.38 -2.22
N ILE A 84 -24.45 -4.32 -1.34
CA ILE A 84 -23.17 -5.05 -1.39
C ILE A 84 -23.10 -5.88 -2.67
N ASP A 85 -22.04 -5.70 -3.44
CA ASP A 85 -21.81 -6.41 -4.68
C ASP A 85 -20.73 -7.49 -4.53
N LYS A 86 -19.57 -7.14 -3.95
CA LYS A 86 -18.44 -8.06 -3.80
C LYS A 86 -17.71 -7.82 -2.48
N ILE A 87 -17.34 -8.90 -1.81
CA ILE A 87 -16.49 -8.90 -0.62
C ILE A 87 -15.22 -9.67 -0.98
N ILE A 88 -14.06 -9.05 -0.73
CA ILE A 88 -12.76 -9.62 -1.10
C ILE A 88 -11.83 -9.54 0.12
N PHE A 89 -11.36 -10.69 0.58
CA PHE A 89 -10.43 -10.78 1.70
C PHE A 89 -8.98 -10.82 1.23
N ASP A 90 -8.12 -10.03 1.90
CA ASP A 90 -6.67 -10.06 1.80
C ASP A 90 -6.10 -10.50 3.16
N PRO A 91 -6.06 -11.82 3.44
CA PRO A 91 -5.74 -12.35 4.76
C PRO A 91 -4.33 -12.00 5.22
N GLN A 92 -3.36 -11.93 4.31
CA GLN A 92 -1.96 -11.63 4.65
C GLN A 92 -1.78 -10.22 5.23
N ARG A 93 -2.73 -9.33 4.92
CA ARG A 93 -2.72 -7.91 5.28
C ARG A 93 -3.88 -7.55 6.22
N SER A 94 -4.71 -8.52 6.62
CA SER A 94 -5.89 -8.33 7.47
C SER A 94 -6.89 -7.30 6.91
N ILE A 95 -6.99 -7.19 5.58
CA ILE A 95 -7.85 -6.23 4.89
C ILE A 95 -9.05 -6.94 4.28
N VAL A 96 -10.23 -6.32 4.37
CA VAL A 96 -11.41 -6.72 3.60
C VAL A 96 -11.87 -5.57 2.72
N ILE A 97 -11.96 -5.81 1.41
CA ILE A 97 -12.45 -4.84 0.44
C ILE A 97 -13.92 -5.16 0.18
N ILE A 98 -14.78 -4.16 0.38
CA ILE A 98 -16.23 -4.32 0.25
C ILE A 98 -16.69 -3.34 -0.82
N GLU A 99 -17.12 -3.88 -1.95
CA GLU A 99 -17.70 -3.12 -3.05
C GLU A 99 -19.21 -2.99 -2.82
N VAL A 100 -19.69 -1.74 -2.77
CA VAL A 100 -21.09 -1.41 -2.47
C VAL A 100 -21.62 -0.36 -3.44
N GLU A 101 -22.92 -0.37 -3.69
CA GLU A 101 -23.58 0.66 -4.51
C GLU A 101 -23.58 2.03 -3.82
N LYS A 102 -23.87 2.06 -2.52
CA LYS A 102 -23.94 3.28 -1.69
C LYS A 102 -22.89 3.27 -0.57
N PRO A 103 -21.67 3.78 -0.82
CA PRO A 103 -20.61 3.82 0.19
C PRO A 103 -20.98 4.55 1.49
N GLY A 104 -21.78 5.61 1.41
CA GLY A 104 -22.21 6.37 2.59
C GLY A 104 -22.99 5.50 3.58
N SER A 105 -23.91 4.67 3.09
CA SER A 105 -24.67 3.74 3.90
C SER A 105 -23.80 2.63 4.50
N ALA A 106 -22.78 2.15 3.78
CA ALA A 106 -21.86 1.13 4.29
C ALA A 106 -20.83 1.65 5.30
N ILE A 107 -20.48 2.93 5.24
CA ILE A 107 -19.59 3.57 6.21
C ILE A 107 -20.35 3.93 7.49
N GLY A 108 -21.62 4.34 7.33
CA GLY A 108 -22.49 4.78 8.40
C GLY A 108 -22.18 6.20 8.88
N LYS A 109 -22.91 6.67 9.90
CA LYS A 109 -22.77 8.04 10.42
C LYS A 109 -21.45 8.16 11.18
N GLN A 110 -20.58 9.07 10.76
CA GLN A 110 -19.24 9.26 11.34
C GLN A 110 -18.36 7.98 11.34
N GLY A 111 -18.66 6.99 10.49
CA GLY A 111 -17.88 5.75 10.41
C GLY A 111 -18.21 4.71 11.46
N ASP A 112 -19.37 4.78 12.11
CA ASP A 112 -19.84 3.83 13.11
C ASP A 112 -19.87 2.38 12.60
N ILE A 113 -20.33 2.14 11.37
CA ILE A 113 -20.34 0.78 10.79
C ILE A 113 -18.92 0.27 10.56
N LEU A 114 -17.99 1.12 10.08
CA LEU A 114 -16.57 0.73 9.94
C LEU A 114 -15.97 0.32 11.27
N GLN A 115 -16.28 1.06 12.34
CA GLN A 115 -15.82 0.77 13.68
C GLN A 115 -16.40 -0.57 14.18
N GLN A 116 -17.71 -0.79 14.00
CA GLN A 116 -18.35 -2.06 14.35
C GLN A 116 -17.78 -3.24 13.58
N ILE A 117 -17.44 -3.07 12.30
CA ILE A 117 -16.80 -4.12 11.50
C ILE A 117 -15.45 -4.47 12.13
N LYS A 118 -14.60 -3.48 12.44
CA LYS A 118 -13.30 -3.71 13.09
C LYS A 118 -13.46 -4.42 14.44
N GLU A 119 -14.38 -3.97 15.27
CA GLU A 119 -14.64 -4.54 16.61
C GLU A 119 -15.11 -5.99 16.54
N LYS A 120 -16.05 -6.28 15.65
CA LYS A 120 -16.71 -7.59 15.60
C LYS A 120 -15.92 -8.61 14.78
N THR A 121 -15.12 -8.18 13.81
CA THR A 121 -14.47 -9.10 12.86
C THR A 121 -12.95 -9.05 12.92
N LEU A 122 -12.36 -7.98 13.47
CA LEU A 122 -10.93 -7.72 13.45
C LEU A 122 -10.35 -7.70 12.03
N TRP A 123 -11.16 -7.36 11.04
CA TRP A 123 -10.69 -7.01 9.69
C TRP A 123 -10.64 -5.50 9.53
N VAL A 124 -9.72 -5.02 8.70
CA VAL A 124 -9.65 -3.60 8.30
C VAL A 124 -10.54 -3.40 7.06
N PRO A 125 -11.71 -2.76 7.18
CA PRO A 125 -12.62 -2.59 6.04
C PRO A 125 -12.16 -1.46 5.11
N LEU A 126 -12.13 -1.76 3.81
CA LEU A 126 -11.96 -0.80 2.73
C LEU A 126 -13.22 -0.76 1.87
N ILE A 127 -14.08 0.23 2.13
CA ILE A 127 -15.30 0.43 1.36
C ILE A 127 -14.96 1.06 0.00
N LYS A 128 -15.45 0.45 -1.07
CA LYS A 128 -15.30 0.92 -2.45
C LYS A 128 -16.68 1.01 -3.10
N ARG A 129 -16.88 2.02 -3.94
CA ARG A 129 -18.09 2.08 -4.77
C ARG A 129 -17.99 1.01 -5.85
N LYS A 130 -19.08 0.27 -6.06
CA LYS A 130 -19.25 -0.62 -7.21
C LYS A 130 -19.01 0.17 -8.51
N PRO A 131 -18.20 -0.35 -9.45
CA PRO A 131 -18.04 0.31 -10.74
C PRO A 131 -19.34 0.22 -11.54
N ALA A 132 -19.71 1.29 -12.25
CA ALA A 132 -20.90 1.32 -13.10
C ALA A 132 -20.83 0.28 -14.23
N ILE A 133 -19.62 0.06 -14.76
CA ILE A 133 -19.33 -0.94 -15.79
C ILE A 133 -18.20 -1.83 -15.28
N ARG A 134 -18.42 -3.15 -15.33
CA ARG A 134 -17.39 -4.14 -14.98
C ARG A 134 -16.42 -4.29 -16.15
N SER A 135 -15.13 -4.10 -15.89
CA SER A 135 -14.07 -4.38 -16.84
C SER A 135 -13.42 -5.71 -16.52
N GLN A 136 -13.45 -6.64 -17.49
CA GLN A 136 -12.79 -7.94 -17.35
C GLN A 136 -11.29 -7.78 -17.08
N LEU A 137 -10.64 -6.80 -17.71
CA LEU A 137 -9.23 -6.49 -17.48
C LEU A 137 -8.96 -6.13 -16.01
N ILE A 138 -9.78 -5.25 -15.43
CA ILE A 138 -9.63 -4.81 -14.04
C ILE A 138 -9.85 -5.99 -13.08
N GLU A 139 -10.87 -6.81 -13.32
CA GLU A 139 -11.13 -8.00 -12.50
C GLU A 139 -9.98 -9.01 -12.57
N ASN A 140 -9.43 -9.23 -13.77
CA ASN A 140 -8.28 -10.13 -13.96
C ASN A 140 -7.04 -9.61 -13.20
N VAL A 141 -6.69 -8.33 -13.36
CA VAL A 141 -5.55 -7.72 -12.65
C VAL A 141 -5.73 -7.84 -11.14
N ARG A 142 -6.93 -7.55 -10.63
CA ARG A 142 -7.24 -7.68 -9.20
C ARG A 142 -7.14 -9.12 -8.72
N SER A 143 -7.68 -10.08 -9.46
CA SER A 143 -7.61 -11.51 -9.14
C SER A 143 -6.16 -11.95 -8.97
N VAL A 144 -5.28 -11.58 -9.91
CA VAL A 144 -3.83 -11.87 -9.83
C VAL A 144 -3.21 -11.27 -8.56
N LEU A 145 -3.56 -10.03 -8.22
CA LEU A 145 -3.03 -9.37 -7.02
C LEU A 145 -3.47 -10.06 -5.71
N TYR A 146 -4.70 -10.58 -5.65
CA TYR A 146 -5.22 -11.26 -4.46
C TYR A 146 -4.69 -12.69 -4.32
N GLN A 147 -4.62 -13.43 -5.43
CA GLN A 147 -4.04 -14.78 -5.47
C GLN A 147 -2.57 -14.79 -5.04
N ASN A 148 -1.83 -13.72 -5.33
CA ASN A 148 -0.41 -13.57 -5.01
C ASN A 148 -0.14 -12.65 -3.81
N SER A 149 -1.06 -12.59 -2.84
CA SER A 149 -0.97 -11.69 -1.68
C SER A 149 0.31 -11.89 -0.84
N ASP A 150 0.75 -13.14 -0.63
CA ASP A 150 2.00 -13.44 0.09
C ASP A 150 3.24 -12.90 -0.65
N TYR A 151 3.35 -13.21 -1.94
CA TYR A 151 4.41 -12.66 -2.79
C TYR A 151 4.42 -11.13 -2.77
N ARG A 152 3.24 -10.52 -2.91
CA ARG A 152 3.07 -9.07 -2.88
C ARG A 152 3.54 -8.46 -1.55
N LYS A 153 3.18 -9.07 -0.41
CA LYS A 153 3.63 -8.62 0.92
C LYS A 153 5.15 -8.63 1.00
N LYS A 154 5.80 -9.73 0.61
CA LYS A 154 7.27 -9.86 0.59
C LYS A 154 7.93 -8.85 -0.35
N PHE A 155 7.38 -8.66 -1.55
CA PHE A 155 7.87 -7.68 -2.53
C PHE A 155 7.79 -6.25 -2.00
N LEU A 156 6.65 -5.87 -1.42
CA LEU A 156 6.45 -4.53 -0.86
C LEU A 156 7.31 -4.27 0.38
N HIS A 157 7.57 -5.30 1.19
CA HIS A 157 8.48 -5.20 2.33
C HIS A 157 9.91 -4.92 1.86
N LYS A 158 10.44 -5.71 0.92
CA LYS A 158 11.77 -5.48 0.31
C LYS A 158 11.88 -4.11 -0.34
N THR A 159 10.81 -3.66 -1.01
CA THR A 159 10.76 -2.32 -1.61
C THR A 159 10.87 -1.25 -0.54
N GLY A 160 10.14 -1.39 0.57
CA GLY A 160 10.21 -0.46 1.68
C GLY A 160 11.55 -0.48 2.40
N GLU A 161 12.15 -1.65 2.61
CA GLU A 161 13.53 -1.75 3.11
C GLU A 161 14.46 -0.90 2.25
N ARG A 162 14.39 -0.98 0.91
CA ARG A 162 15.21 -0.12 0.02
C ARG A 162 14.90 1.37 0.12
N ILE A 163 13.64 1.76 0.32
CA ILE A 163 13.22 3.16 0.46
C ILE A 163 13.75 3.78 1.75
N TYR A 164 13.76 3.00 2.83
CA TYR A 164 14.16 3.47 4.17
C TYR A 164 15.61 3.13 4.52
N ASN A 165 16.25 2.21 3.78
CA ASN A 165 17.68 1.94 3.91
C ASN A 165 18.47 3.18 3.47
N GLY A 166 19.49 3.54 4.24
CA GLY A 166 20.21 4.80 4.04
C GLY A 166 19.50 6.04 4.60
N TRP A 167 18.44 5.88 5.43
CA TRP A 167 17.88 7.00 6.19
C TRP A 167 18.97 7.63 7.08
N LEU A 168 19.35 8.85 6.73
CA LEU A 168 20.38 9.63 7.40
C LEU A 168 19.79 10.99 7.79
N ARG A 169 19.97 11.36 9.05
CA ARG A 169 19.72 12.72 9.53
C ARG A 169 20.97 13.56 9.23
N GLY A 170 21.09 14.15 8.04
CA GLY A 170 22.24 15.00 7.70
C GLY A 170 22.21 15.54 6.26
N ARG A 171 23.04 16.55 5.98
CA ARG A 171 23.28 17.07 4.62
C ARG A 171 24.27 16.14 3.89
N LYS A 172 24.02 15.87 2.61
CA LYS A 172 24.95 15.17 1.70
C LYS A 172 25.42 16.14 0.63
N GLU A 173 26.39 15.73 -0.18
CA GLU A 173 26.59 16.38 -1.48
C GLU A 173 25.31 16.22 -2.30
N GLU A 174 24.79 17.34 -2.78
CA GLU A 174 23.49 17.42 -3.45
C GLU A 174 23.73 17.78 -4.90
N TRP A 175 23.69 16.77 -5.78
CA TRP A 175 23.52 16.99 -7.20
C TRP A 175 22.30 16.24 -7.70
N VAL A 176 21.68 16.82 -8.72
CA VAL A 176 20.59 16.23 -9.47
C VAL A 176 20.96 16.31 -10.93
N ARG A 177 20.85 15.20 -11.64
CA ARG A 177 21.03 15.17 -13.09
C ARG A 177 19.89 14.40 -13.75
N ILE A 178 19.63 14.75 -14.99
CA ILE A 178 18.60 14.14 -15.82
C ILE A 178 19.25 13.68 -17.11
N SER A 179 19.07 12.41 -17.46
CA SER A 179 19.43 11.85 -18.76
C SER A 179 18.17 11.62 -19.58
N MET A 180 18.14 12.17 -20.79
CA MET A 180 17.04 11.95 -21.73
C MET A 180 17.34 10.68 -22.54
N LEU A 181 16.72 9.55 -22.20
CA LEU A 181 16.91 8.27 -22.90
C LEU A 181 15.96 8.10 -24.10
N GLY A 182 14.91 8.92 -24.17
CA GLY A 182 14.01 9.01 -25.31
C GLY A 182 12.97 10.12 -25.13
N GLY A 183 12.36 10.55 -26.24
CA GLY A 183 11.36 11.64 -26.23
C GLY A 183 11.94 13.07 -26.24
N ALA A 184 13.26 13.23 -26.31
CA ALA A 184 13.88 14.53 -26.53
C ALA A 184 14.03 14.82 -28.04
N ARG A 185 13.45 15.94 -28.50
CA ARG A 185 13.40 16.35 -29.93
C ARG A 185 12.66 15.37 -30.85
N GLN A 186 11.74 14.60 -30.30
CA GLN A 186 10.88 13.67 -31.04
C GLN A 186 9.61 13.39 -30.23
N VAL A 187 8.60 12.83 -30.89
CA VAL A 187 7.42 12.25 -30.23
C VAL A 187 7.57 10.74 -30.24
N GLY A 188 7.27 10.07 -29.12
CA GLY A 188 7.41 8.63 -28.97
C GLY A 188 8.63 8.24 -28.13
N ARG A 189 8.58 7.01 -27.58
CA ARG A 189 9.61 6.39 -26.73
C ARG A 189 10.10 7.25 -25.56
N SER A 190 9.18 7.98 -24.91
CA SER A 190 9.48 8.83 -23.75
C SER A 190 10.16 8.01 -22.65
N CYS A 191 11.32 8.47 -22.20
CA CYS A 191 12.07 7.83 -21.11
C CYS A 191 13.10 8.80 -20.55
N ILE A 192 13.00 9.09 -19.26
CA ILE A 192 13.83 10.05 -18.56
C ILE A 192 14.43 9.37 -17.34
N LEU A 193 15.75 9.44 -17.18
CA LEU A 193 16.44 8.92 -16.01
C LEU A 193 16.84 10.07 -15.10
N LEU A 194 16.18 10.20 -13.96
CA LEU A 194 16.53 11.11 -12.88
C LEU A 194 17.53 10.44 -11.95
N GLN A 195 18.65 11.10 -11.66
CA GLN A 195 19.68 10.55 -10.79
C GLN A 195 20.11 11.56 -9.74
N THR A 196 20.38 11.03 -8.55
CA THR A 196 21.05 11.69 -7.43
C THR A 196 22.21 10.78 -6.99
N PRO A 197 23.06 11.18 -6.03
CA PRO A 197 24.06 10.28 -5.45
C PRO A 197 23.47 8.97 -4.89
N GLU A 198 22.21 8.99 -4.46
CA GLU A 198 21.56 7.90 -3.73
C GLU A 198 20.52 7.14 -4.56
N SER A 199 19.88 7.84 -5.51
CA SER A 199 18.67 7.36 -6.16
C SER A 199 18.79 7.44 -7.66
N ARG A 200 18.20 6.44 -8.33
CA ARG A 200 18.00 6.41 -9.78
C ARG A 200 16.52 6.11 -10.02
N VAL A 201 15.82 7.03 -10.65
CA VAL A 201 14.38 6.95 -10.91
C VAL A 201 14.14 7.07 -12.40
N LEU A 202 13.52 6.05 -12.98
CA LEU A 202 13.08 6.08 -14.37
C LEU A 202 11.66 6.66 -14.43
N LEU A 203 11.50 7.73 -15.20
CA LEU A 203 10.22 8.37 -15.49
C LEU A 203 9.88 8.03 -16.94
N ASP A 204 8.75 7.34 -17.12
CA ASP A 204 8.33 6.69 -18.36
C ASP A 204 9.33 5.66 -18.91
N CYS A 205 8.80 4.75 -19.72
CA CYS A 205 9.58 3.81 -20.52
C CYS A 205 8.73 3.40 -21.73
N GLY A 206 8.35 4.40 -22.52
CA GLY A 206 7.41 4.25 -23.63
C GLY A 206 8.04 3.60 -24.86
N ILE A 207 7.19 3.35 -25.86
CA ILE A 207 7.58 2.92 -27.20
C ILE A 207 7.19 3.99 -28.23
N ASP A 208 7.92 4.07 -29.33
CA ASP A 208 7.52 4.82 -30.51
C ASP A 208 6.78 3.88 -31.47
N VAL A 209 5.45 4.02 -31.51
CA VAL A 209 4.56 3.19 -32.36
C VAL A 209 4.63 3.55 -33.84
N ALA A 210 5.25 4.68 -34.20
CA ALA A 210 5.40 5.12 -35.58
C ALA A 210 6.72 4.63 -36.21
N SER A 211 7.60 3.99 -35.42
CA SER A 211 8.90 3.54 -35.88
C SER A 211 9.19 2.09 -35.50
N ASP A 212 9.28 1.20 -36.50
CA ASP A 212 9.66 -0.19 -36.26
C ASP A 212 11.17 -0.36 -35.98
N LYS A 213 12.00 0.58 -36.45
CA LYS A 213 13.48 0.48 -36.35
C LYS A 213 14.06 1.15 -35.12
N LYS A 214 13.44 2.22 -34.62
CA LYS A 214 13.90 2.98 -33.44
C LYS A 214 12.77 3.13 -32.42
N ALA A 215 12.04 2.03 -32.20
CA ALA A 215 10.87 1.98 -31.32
C ALA A 215 11.19 2.24 -29.84
N TYR A 216 12.42 1.94 -29.40
CA TYR A 216 12.75 1.84 -27.97
C TYR A 216 13.62 2.99 -27.46
N PRO A 217 13.54 3.30 -26.15
CA PRO A 217 14.50 4.17 -25.48
C PRO A 217 15.92 3.61 -25.52
N HIS A 218 16.91 4.49 -25.36
CA HIS A 218 18.33 4.13 -25.31
C HIS A 218 18.72 3.54 -23.93
N LEU A 219 18.25 2.33 -23.64
CA LEU A 219 18.53 1.64 -22.36
C LEU A 219 19.95 1.06 -22.30
N GLU A 220 20.69 1.07 -23.40
CA GLU A 220 22.11 0.75 -23.47
C GLU A 220 23.02 1.87 -22.93
N ALA A 221 22.45 3.03 -22.59
CA ALA A 221 23.19 4.17 -22.07
C ALA A 221 24.00 3.78 -20.80
N PRO A 222 25.29 4.15 -20.69
CA PRO A 222 26.15 3.73 -19.57
C PRO A 222 25.61 4.11 -18.19
N GLU A 223 24.87 5.21 -18.08
CA GLU A 223 24.27 5.65 -16.83
C GLU A 223 23.03 4.84 -16.39
N PHE A 224 22.44 4.06 -17.30
CA PHE A 224 21.29 3.19 -17.03
C PHE A 224 21.78 1.80 -16.64
N ASN A 225 22.01 1.61 -15.34
CA ASN A 225 22.44 0.34 -14.77
C ASN A 225 21.39 -0.18 -13.77
N ILE A 226 20.76 -1.30 -14.12
CA ILE A 226 19.73 -2.02 -13.35
C ILE A 226 20.29 -3.12 -12.43
N LYS A 227 21.61 -3.34 -12.45
CA LYS A 227 22.28 -4.28 -11.54
C LYS A 227 22.49 -3.67 -10.16
#